data_AF-A0A0M9E5F6-F1
#
_entry.id   AF-A0A0M9E5F6-F1
#
_cell.length_a   1.000
_cell.length_b   1.000
_cell.length_c   1.000
_cell.angle_alpha   90.00
_cell.angle_beta   90.00
_cell.angle_gamma   90.00
#
_symmetry.space_group_name_H-M   'P 1'
#
loop_
_entity.id
_entity.type
_entity.pdbx_description
1 polymer ?
#
loop_
_entity_poly.entity_id
_entity_poly.type
_entity_poly.pdbx_seq_one_letter_code
_entity_poly.pdbx_strand_id
1 'polypeptide(L)' 'QIETNSHLETKINGMYVAGDGPGVAGNIVSAAATGIIPAKAIISKEH' A
#
# COMPACT_ATOMS: atom_id res chain seq x y z
N GLN A 1 6.84 7.86 8.84
CA GLN A 1 6.76 6.66 7.99
C GLN A 1 5.95 5.62 8.75
N ILE A 2 4.92 5.04 8.13
CA ILE A 2 4.09 4.00 8.74
C ILE A 2 4.73 2.63 8.46
N GLU A 3 4.84 1.79 9.49
CA GLU A 3 5.31 0.42 9.32
C GLU A 3 4.28 -0.41 8.55
N THR A 4 4.76 -1.08 7.49
CA THR A 4 3.95 -1.94 6.63
C THR A 4 4.73 -3.19 6.23
N ASN A 5 4.02 -4.22 5.79
CA ASN A 5 4.62 -5.37 5.14
C ASN A 5 4.88 -5.09 3.63
N SER A 6 5.35 -6.11 2.90
CA SER A 6 5.62 -6.02 1.44
C SER A 6 4.39 -5.71 0.57
N HIS A 7 3.18 -5.82 1.13
CA HIS A 7 1.92 -5.52 0.45
C HIS A 7 1.37 -4.13 0.80
N LEU A 8 2.17 -3.31 1.52
CA LEU A 8 1.74 -2.04 2.10
C LEU A 8 0.56 -2.18 3.07
N GLU A 9 0.38 -3.35 3.68
CA GLU A 9 -0.58 -3.58 4.74
C GLU A 9 0.03 -3.16 6.08
N THR A 10 -0.75 -2.46 6.89
CA THR A 10 -0.33 -2.03 8.23
C THR A 10 -0.41 -3.21 9.22
N LYS A 11 -0.13 -2.94 10.50
CA LYS A 11 -0.40 -3.90 11.58
C LYS A 11 -1.89 -4.19 11.78
N ILE A 12 -2.78 -3.34 11.26
CA ILE A 12 -4.23 -3.57 11.23
C ILE A 12 -4.54 -4.38 9.97
N ASN A 13 -4.96 -5.64 10.16
CA ASN A 13 -5.32 -6.54 9.06
C ASN A 13 -6.42 -5.91 8.18
N GLY A 14 -6.21 -5.96 6.86
CA GLY A 14 -7.10 -5.37 5.88
C GLY A 14 -6.96 -3.86 5.71
N MET A 15 -6.11 -3.18 6.49
CA MET A 15 -5.82 -1.76 6.32
C MET A 15 -4.52 -1.55 5.55
N TYR A 16 -4.65 -1.01 4.35
CA TYR A 16 -3.55 -0.77 3.43
C TYR A 16 -3.29 0.71 3.27
N VAL A 17 -2.07 1.03 2.86
CA VAL A 17 -1.65 2.40 2.63
C VAL A 17 -0.94 2.53 1.28
N ALA A 18 -1.03 3.70 0.66
CA ALA A 18 -0.37 4.03 -0.59
C ALA A 18 -0.10 5.54 -0.63
N GLY A 19 0.78 5.98 -1.53
CA GLY A 19 1.08 7.38 -1.75
C GLY A 19 2.09 7.98 -0.77
N ASP A 20 2.14 9.31 -0.74
CA ASP A 20 3.19 10.03 -0.01
C ASP A 20 2.91 10.10 1.50
N GLY A 21 1.64 10.17 1.92
CA GLY A 21 1.24 10.30 3.33
C GLY A 21 1.83 9.24 4.28
N PRO A 22 1.79 7.95 3.92
CA PRO A 22 2.42 6.88 4.71
C PRO A 22 3.96 6.88 4.66
N GLY A 23 4.56 7.65 3.74
CA GLY A 23 6.00 7.69 3.47
C GLY A 23 6.49 6.56 2.54
N VAL A 24 5.65 6.12 1.59
CA VAL A 24 5.98 5.06 0.62
C VAL A 24 6.26 5.59 -0.80
N ALA A 25 6.01 6.87 -1.03
CA ALA A 25 6.28 7.57 -2.28
C ALA A 25 6.80 9.01 -1.99
N GLY A 26 7.22 9.73 -3.03
CA GLY A 26 7.69 11.11 -2.92
C GLY A 26 7.33 12.02 -4.10
N ASN A 27 6.41 11.56 -4.95
CA ASN A 27 5.87 12.33 -6.08
C ASN A 27 4.59 11.67 -6.59
N ILE A 28 3.79 12.43 -7.35
CA ILE A 28 2.47 12.00 -7.84
C ILE A 28 2.49 10.70 -8.66
N VAL A 29 3.52 10.49 -9.49
CA VAL A 29 3.63 9.29 -10.33
C VAL A 29 3.91 8.06 -9.46
N SER A 30 4.89 8.16 -8.55
CA SER A 30 5.21 7.10 -7.61
C SER A 30 4.05 6.80 -6.67
N ALA A 31 3.34 7.83 -6.19
CA ALA A 31 2.16 7.68 -5.36
C ALA A 31 1.06 6.88 -6.06
N ALA A 32 0.76 7.19 -7.32
CA ALA A 32 -0.18 6.41 -8.12
C ALA A 32 0.28 4.95 -8.32
N ALA A 33 1.56 4.73 -8.61
CA ALA A 33 2.11 3.39 -8.81
C ALA A 33 2.04 2.52 -7.53
N THR A 34 2.25 3.11 -6.34
CA THR A 34 2.17 2.35 -5.08
C THR A 34 0.80 1.73 -4.83
N GLY A 35 -0.29 2.31 -5.36
CA GLY A 35 -1.64 1.78 -5.20
C GLY A 35 -1.86 0.41 -5.84
N ILE A 36 -1.03 0.01 -6.82
CA ILE A 36 -1.11 -1.30 -7.47
C ILE A 36 -0.73 -2.43 -6.52
N ILE A 37 0.19 -2.19 -5.58
CA ILE A 37 0.68 -3.18 -4.63
C ILE A 37 -0.44 -3.69 -3.70
N PRO A 38 -1.14 -2.83 -2.94
CA PRO A 38 -2.25 -3.26 -2.11
C PRO A 38 -3.44 -3.75 -2.93
N ALA A 39 -3.70 -3.19 -4.12
CA ALA A 39 -4.79 -3.67 -4.98
C ALA A 39 -4.61 -5.15 -5.37
N LYS A 40 -3.39 -5.55 -5.77
CA LYS A 40 -3.07 -6.96 -6.06
C LYS A 40 -3.20 -7.84 -4.82
N ALA A 41 -2.76 -7.35 -3.66
CA ALA A 41 -2.85 -8.11 -2.41
C ALA A 41 -4.30 -8.34 -1.97
N ILE A 42 -5.18 -7.34 -2.15
CA ILE A 42 -6.61 -7.45 -1.87
C ILE A 42 -7.24 -8.51 -2.78
N ILE A 43 -7.02 -8.42 -4.10
CA ILE A 43 -7.58 -9.37 -5.07
C ILE A 43 -7.12 -10.80 -4.77
N SER A 44 -5.84 -11.00 -4.45
CA SER A 44 -5.31 -12.33 -4.12
C SER A 44 -5.83 -12.93 -2.81
N LYS A 45 -6.40 -12.13 -1.90
CA LYS A 45 -7.00 -12.61 -0.63
C LYS A 45 -8.49 -12.98 -0.77
N GLU A 46 -9.16 -12.56 -1.84
CA GLU A 46 -10.59 -12.86 -2.09
C GLU A 46 -10.84 -14.19 -2.83
N HIS A 47 -9.79 -15.00 -3.05
CA HIS A 47 -9.84 -16.34 -3.62
C HIS A 47 -9.21 -17.37 -2.67
#